data_AF-A0A557SW03-F1
#
_entry.id   AF-A0A557SW03-F1
#
_cell.length_a   1.000
_cell.length_b   1.000
_cell.length_c   1.000
_cell.angle_alpha   90.00
_cell.angle_beta   90.00
_cell.angle_gamma   90.00
#
_symmetry.space_group_name_H-M   'P 1'
#
loop_
_entity.id
_entity.type
_entity.pdbx_description
1 polymer ?
#
loop_
_entity_poly.entity_id
_entity_poly.type
_entity_poly.pdbx_seq_one_letter_code
_entity_poly.pdbx_strand_id
1 'polypeptide(L)' 'MYEKIIRRIIILEKEKLVGIITDKDIFRSLVNNKELLSTTLGGRLPIPEDKLKEEISHFWFDNTFIN' A
#
# COMPACT_ATOMS: atom_id res chain seq x y z
N MET A 1 -3.25 -10.11 1.82
CA MET A 1 -3.19 -9.15 2.94
C MET A 1 -4.57 -8.77 3.39
N TYR A 2 -5.33 -8.03 2.58
CA TYR A 2 -6.64 -7.50 2.93
C TYR A 2 -7.69 -8.55 3.33
N GLU A 3 -8.03 -9.50 2.45
CA GLU A 3 -9.06 -10.53 2.75
C GLU A 3 -8.73 -11.39 3.97
N LYS A 4 -7.44 -11.59 4.25
CA LYS A 4 -6.95 -12.36 5.40
C LYS A 4 -6.52 -11.50 6.58
N ILE A 5 -6.69 -10.17 6.51
CA ILE A 5 -6.29 -9.19 7.53
C ILE A 5 -4.81 -9.34 7.96
N ILE A 6 -3.94 -9.60 6.98
CA ILE A 6 -2.48 -9.73 7.17
C ILE A 6 -1.81 -8.44 6.70
N ARG A 7 -1.00 -7.79 7.56
CA ARG A 7 -0.27 -6.54 7.25
C ARG A 7 1.18 -6.70 6.80
N ARG A 8 1.72 -7.92 6.87
CA ARG A 8 3.09 -8.21 6.46
C ARG A 8 3.16 -9.60 5.84
N ILE A 9 3.79 -9.71 4.68
CA ILE A 9 4.06 -10.98 4.03
C ILE A 9 5.57 -11.18 3.99
N ILE A 10 6.04 -12.35 4.42
CA ILE A 10 7.43 -12.74 4.27
C ILE A 10 7.70 -13.23 2.84
N ILE A 11 8.83 -12.85 2.26
CA ILE A 11 9.29 -13.33 0.96
C ILE A 11 10.38 -14.37 1.20
N LEU A 12 10.17 -15.57 0.66
CA LEU A 12 11.10 -16.68 0.73
C LEU A 12 11.69 -16.97 -0.65
N GLU A 13 12.99 -17.19 -0.73
CA GLU A 13 13.67 -17.75 -1.90
C GLU A 13 14.34 -19.06 -1.49
N LYS A 14 13.93 -20.17 -2.11
CA LYS A 14 14.43 -21.52 -1.75
C LYS A 14 14.36 -21.76 -0.22
N GLU A 15 13.20 -21.46 0.36
CA GLU A 15 12.91 -21.56 1.81
C GLU A 15 13.71 -20.62 2.73
N LYS A 16 14.60 -19.79 2.18
CA LYS A 16 15.33 -18.78 2.93
C LYS A 16 14.54 -17.47 2.97
N LEU A 17 14.41 -16.87 4.14
CA LEU A 17 13.87 -15.52 4.29
C LEU A 17 14.78 -14.50 3.58
N VAL A 18 14.23 -13.81 2.58
CA VAL A 18 14.96 -12.81 1.78
C VAL A 18 14.33 -11.41 1.87
N GLY A 19 13.13 -11.28 2.42
CA GLY A 19 12.50 -9.97 2.57
C GLY A 19 11.13 -10.00 3.21
N ILE A 20 10.54 -8.81 3.34
CA ILE A 20 9.20 -8.58 3.85
C ILE A 20 8.54 -7.55 2.95
N ILE A 21 7.27 -7.76 2.61
CA ILE A 21 6.41 -6.76 1.96
C ILE A 21 5.30 -6.38 2.94
N THR A 22 5.12 -5.08 3.15
CA THR A 22 4.06 -4.50 3.97
C THR A 22 2.98 -3.86 3.10
N ASP A 23 1.82 -3.60 3.71
CA ASP A 23 0.75 -2.80 3.09
C ASP A 23 1.24 -1.40 2.72
N LYS A 24 2.10 -0.81 3.56
CA LYS A 24 2.76 0.48 3.28
C LYS A 24 3.64 0.44 2.04
N ASP A 25 4.36 -0.65 1.79
CA ASP A 25 5.18 -0.80 0.57
C ASP A 25 4.33 -0.84 -0.69
N ILE A 26 3.21 -1.58 -0.65
CA ILE A 26 2.24 -1.65 -1.74
C ILE A 26 1.62 -0.27 -1.99
N PHE A 27 1.18 0.40 -0.92
CA PHE A 27 0.57 1.72 -1.00
C PHE A 27 1.55 2.77 -1.54
N ARG A 28 2.80 2.75 -1.09
CA ARG A 28 3.87 3.62 -1.61
C ARG A 28 4.09 3.40 -3.11
N SER A 29 4.12 2.14 -3.55
CA SER A 29 4.29 1.80 -4.97
C SER A 29 3.12 2.33 -5.82
N LEU A 30 1.89 2.20 -5.31
CA LEU A 30 0.70 2.76 -5.95
C LEU A 30 0.81 4.28 -6.06
N VAL A 31 1.03 4.99 -4.95
CA VAL A 31 1.08 6.47 -4.92
C VAL A 31 2.22 7.05 -5.78
N ASN A 32 3.32 6.32 -5.94
CA ASN A 32 4.42 6.75 -6.79
C ASN A 32 4.17 6.50 -8.29
N ASN A 33 3.15 5.71 -8.65
CA ASN A 33 2.80 5.42 -10.04
C ASN A 33 1.46 6.07 -10.43
N LYS A 34 1.55 7.29 -11.00
CA LYS A 34 0.40 8.10 -11.41
C LYS A 34 -0.57 7.39 -12.35
N GLU A 35 -0.05 6.54 -13.25
CA GLU A 35 -0.87 5.77 -14.19
C GLU A 35 -1.71 4.73 -13.42
N LEU A 36 -1.06 3.92 -12.59
CA LEU A 36 -1.72 2.91 -11.76
C LEU A 36 -2.76 3.54 -10.81
N LEU A 37 -2.47 4.69 -10.22
CA LEU A 37 -3.45 5.42 -9.41
C LEU A 37 -4.67 5.83 -10.21
N SER A 38 -4.46 6.42 -11.39
CA SER A 38 -5.56 6.89 -12.22
C SER A 38 -6.46 5.75 -12.69
N THR A 39 -5.88 4.61 -13.07
CA THR A 39 -6.62 3.40 -13.46
C THR A 39 -7.36 2.81 -12.27
N THR A 40 -6.72 2.77 -11.09
CA THR A 40 -7.31 2.20 -9.88
C THR A 40 -8.42 3.09 -9.30
N LEU A 41 -8.28 4.41 -9.36
CA LEU A 41 -9.32 5.36 -8.99
C LEU A 41 -10.49 5.35 -9.97
N GLY A 42 -10.22 5.18 -11.27
CA GLY A 42 -11.24 5.04 -12.31
C GLY A 42 -12.00 3.71 -12.25
N GLY A 43 -11.35 2.64 -11.80
CA GLY A 43 -11.93 1.32 -11.59
C GLY A 43 -12.30 1.08 -10.13
N ARG A 44 -13.47 1.55 -9.69
CA ARG A 44 -14.12 1.30 -8.37
C ARG A 44 -13.23 0.54 -7.38
N LEU A 45 -12.47 1.27 -6.58
CA LEU A 45 -11.79 0.68 -5.42
C LEU A 45 -12.81 -0.03 -4.50
N PRO A 46 -12.47 -1.20 -3.92
CA PRO A 46 -13.28 -1.84 -2.89
C PRO A 46 -13.22 -1.10 -1.54
N ILE A 47 -12.75 0.16 -1.54
CA ILE A 47 -12.48 0.97 -0.36
C ILE A 47 -13.26 2.27 -0.51
N PRO A 48 -14.07 2.68 0.48
CA PRO A 48 -14.79 3.95 0.45
C PRO A 48 -13.85 5.15 0.26
N GLU A 49 -14.28 6.17 -0.48
CA GLU A 49 -13.48 7.35 -0.82
C GLU A 49 -12.97 8.08 0.44
N ASP A 50 -13.79 8.15 1.48
CA ASP A 50 -13.44 8.81 2.75
C ASP A 50 -12.27 8.10 3.44
N LYS A 51 -12.32 6.77 3.46
CA LYS A 51 -11.28 5.92 4.01
C LYS A 51 -9.99 6.02 3.18
N LEU A 52 -10.12 6.16 1.86
CA LEU A 52 -8.97 6.37 0.98
C LEU A 52 -8.28 7.70 1.28
N LYS A 53 -9.03 8.79 1.46
CA LYS A 53 -8.46 10.09 1.82
C LYS A 53 -7.74 10.03 3.16
N GLU A 54 -8.31 9.35 4.14
CA GLU A 54 -7.69 9.13 5.46
C GLU A 54 -6.36 8.36 5.33
N GLU A 55 -6.35 7.24 4.61
CA GLU A 55 -5.14 6.42 4.39
C GLU A 55 -4.05 7.18 3.60
N ILE A 56 -4.43 7.93 2.56
CA ILE A 56 -3.51 8.79 1.81
C ILE A 56 -2.92 9.86 2.75
N SER A 57 -3.76 10.54 3.52
CA SER A 57 -3.36 11.57 4.47
C SER A 57 -2.36 11.04 5.49
N HIS A 58 -2.68 9.92 6.17
CA HIS A 58 -1.77 9.25 7.09
C HIS A 58 -0.45 8.87 6.44
N PHE A 59 -0.48 8.29 5.23
CA PHE A 59 0.73 7.93 4.52
C PHE A 59 1.63 9.13 4.22
N TRP A 60 1.06 10.27 3.81
CA TRP A 60 1.83 11.49 3.56
C TRP A 60 2.38 12.08 4.85
N PHE A 61 1.60 12.15 5.93
CA PHE A 61 2.10 12.61 7.22
C PHE A 61 3.29 11.77 7.70
N ASP A 62 3.15 10.45 7.72
CA ASP A 62 4.20 9.54 8.18
C ASP A 62 5.51 9.63 7.38
N ASN A 63 5.44 10.02 6.10
CA ASN A 63 6.61 10.10 5.23
C ASN A 63 7.14 11.54 5.04
N THR A 64 6.42 12.56 5.49
CA THR A 64 6.85 13.98 5.36
C THR A 64 7.64 14.45 6.59
N PHE A 65 7.46 13.82 7.75
CA PHE A 65 8.20 14.15 9.00
C PHE A 65 9.46 13.31 9.24
N ILE A 66 9.84 12.47 8.28
CA ILE A 66 11.12 11.73 8.29
C ILE A 66 11.99 12.34 7.18
N ASN A 67 12.42 13.58 7.40
CA ASN A 67 13.50 14.21 6.65
C ASN A 67 14.28 15.15 7.57
#